data_AF-A0A0F2PPJ3-F1
#
_entry.id   AF-A0A0F2PPJ3-F1
#
_cell.length_a   1.000
_cell.length_b   1.000
_cell.length_c   1.000
_cell.angle_alpha   90.00
_cell.angle_beta   90.00
_cell.angle_gamma   90.00
#
_symmetry.space_group_name_H-M   'P 1'
#
loop_
_entity.id
_entity.type
_entity.pdbx_description
1 polymer ?
#
loop_
_entity_poly.entity_id
_entity_poly.type
_entity_poly.pdbx_seq_one_letter_code
_entity_poly.pdbx_strand_id
1 'polypeptide(L)'
;MDENDNSEMKKVTEKLSMLAHRTNAAIVILHHARKKKRSEYAISMSQHDSVGAGVLNRLVGCMIGIEKKAGDNGQDIFTVRSLQSWLQGFSTFSYTLEDETDEAGREWVRMKIDLTPAFDKNAKDHIKHIIMENYADGKSFTRQDIMNLTGLSHTSVSQVLKVMVGSGELSASGSTRNKTFCIPFNVEDDFLN
;
A
#
# COMPACT_ATOMS: atom_id res chain seq x y z
N MET A 1 -14.28 -24.72 -7.23
CA MET A 1 -13.29 -24.21 -8.20
C MET A 1 -12.12 -23.77 -7.35
N ASP A 2 -11.03 -24.51 -7.39
CA ASP A 2 -9.88 -24.24 -6.51
C ASP A 2 -9.28 -22.89 -6.89
N GLU A 3 -9.37 -21.93 -5.97
CA GLU A 3 -8.68 -20.62 -6.06
C GLU A 3 -7.15 -20.74 -6.19
N ASN A 4 -6.60 -21.95 -6.01
CA ASN A 4 -5.17 -22.21 -5.95
C ASN A 4 -4.53 -22.66 -7.27
N ASP A 5 -5.30 -22.97 -8.33
CA ASP A 5 -4.70 -23.32 -9.63
C ASP A 5 -4.34 -22.07 -10.45
N ASN A 6 -3.21 -21.46 -10.09
CA ASN A 6 -2.68 -20.27 -10.74
C ASN A 6 -2.00 -20.54 -12.10
N SER A 7 -2.00 -21.79 -12.57
CA SER A 7 -1.32 -22.17 -13.82
C SER A 7 -1.97 -21.57 -15.07
N GLU A 8 -3.29 -21.38 -15.03
CA GLU A 8 -4.05 -20.75 -16.11
C GLU A 8 -3.81 -19.24 -16.17
N MET A 9 -3.81 -18.58 -15.01
CA MET A 9 -3.55 -17.14 -14.91
C MET A 9 -2.17 -16.76 -15.45
N LYS A 10 -1.15 -17.59 -15.19
CA LYS A 10 0.19 -17.39 -15.75
C LYS A 10 0.17 -17.27 -17.28
N LYS A 11 -0.51 -18.20 -17.97
CA LYS A 11 -0.60 -18.20 -19.44
C LYS A 11 -1.33 -16.97 -19.96
N VAL A 12 -2.37 -16.53 -19.26
CA VAL A 12 -3.12 -15.32 -19.62
C VAL A 12 -2.23 -14.09 -19.47
N THR A 13 -1.57 -13.92 -18.32
CA THR A 13 -0.69 -12.76 -18.06
C THR A 13 0.50 -12.73 -19.02
N GLU A 14 1.10 -13.88 -19.36
CA GLU A 14 2.18 -13.96 -20.36
C GLU A 14 1.71 -13.51 -21.75
N LYS A 15 0.52 -13.95 -22.19
CA LYS A 15 -0.06 -13.50 -23.46
C LYS A 15 -0.34 -12.00 -23.47
N LEU A 16 -0.87 -11.46 -22.38
CA LEU A 16 -1.10 -10.02 -22.24
C LEU A 16 0.24 -9.26 -22.30
N SER A 17 1.27 -9.72 -21.60
CA SER A 17 2.60 -9.12 -21.65
C SER A 17 3.19 -9.11 -23.06
N MET A 18 3.09 -10.22 -23.79
CA MET A 18 3.51 -10.27 -25.20
C MET A 18 2.71 -9.30 -26.08
N LEU A 19 1.40 -9.19 -25.86
CA LEU A 19 0.56 -8.26 -26.61
C LEU A 19 0.98 -6.81 -26.34
N ALA A 20 1.10 -6.42 -25.07
CA ALA A 20 1.58 -5.11 -24.63
C ALA A 20 2.90 -4.73 -25.30
N HIS A 21 3.86 -5.68 -25.33
CA HIS A 21 5.15 -5.46 -25.97
C HIS A 21 5.05 -5.28 -27.49
N ARG A 22 4.21 -6.08 -28.17
CA ARG A 22 4.01 -6.00 -29.62
C ARG A 22 3.28 -4.74 -30.06
N THR A 23 2.33 -4.27 -29.27
CA THR A 23 1.47 -3.13 -29.61
C THR A 23 1.93 -1.81 -28.98
N ASN A 24 2.98 -1.84 -28.16
CA ASN A 24 3.42 -0.71 -27.36
C ASN A 24 2.27 -0.10 -26.53
N ALA A 25 1.48 -0.97 -25.89
CA ALA A 25 0.31 -0.59 -25.10
C ALA A 25 0.51 -0.92 -23.61
N ALA A 26 -0.01 -0.07 -22.75
CA ALA A 26 -0.15 -0.40 -21.33
C ALA A 26 -1.39 -1.28 -21.13
N ILE A 27 -1.22 -2.40 -20.41
CA ILE A 27 -2.33 -3.26 -20.00
C ILE A 27 -2.50 -3.12 -18.50
N VAL A 28 -3.71 -2.73 -18.09
CA VAL A 28 -4.10 -2.59 -16.69
C VAL A 28 -5.02 -3.74 -16.33
N ILE A 29 -4.68 -4.46 -15.26
CA ILE A 29 -5.51 -5.54 -14.70
C ILE A 29 -6.08 -5.03 -13.39
N LEU A 30 -7.41 -5.06 -13.28
CA LEU A 30 -8.10 -4.76 -12.03
C LEU A 30 -8.22 -6.05 -11.22
N HIS A 31 -7.78 -6.01 -9.97
CA HIS A 31 -7.84 -7.14 -9.06
C HIS A 31 -8.40 -6.71 -7.70
N HIS A 32 -9.24 -7.53 -7.11
CA HIS A 32 -9.84 -7.22 -5.81
C HIS A 32 -8.86 -7.50 -4.68
N ALA A 33 -8.73 -6.55 -3.76
CA ALA A 33 -8.05 -6.78 -2.50
C ALA A 33 -8.91 -7.64 -1.56
N ARG A 34 -8.25 -8.38 -0.67
CA ARG A 34 -8.91 -9.16 0.37
C ARG A 34 -9.62 -8.24 1.33
N LYS A 35 -10.69 -8.75 1.95
CA LYS A 35 -11.34 -8.04 3.05
C LYS A 35 -10.46 -8.12 4.30
N LYS A 36 -10.00 -6.99 4.81
CA LYS A 36 -9.21 -6.91 6.06
C LYS A 36 -10.02 -7.46 7.24
N LYS A 37 -9.35 -8.23 8.10
CA LYS A 37 -9.88 -8.62 9.42
C LYS A 37 -9.92 -7.39 10.33
N ARG A 38 -10.77 -7.39 11.36
CA ARG A 38 -10.94 -6.24 12.29
C ARG A 38 -9.62 -5.81 12.94
N SER A 39 -8.73 -6.75 13.24
CA SER A 39 -7.40 -6.51 13.79
C SER A 39 -6.46 -5.79 12.82
N GLU A 40 -6.74 -5.82 11.52
CA GLU A 40 -5.88 -5.31 10.46
C GLU A 40 -6.32 -3.93 9.95
N TYR A 41 -7.40 -3.35 10.50
CA TYR A 41 -7.90 -2.04 10.08
C TYR A 41 -6.91 -0.89 10.30
N ALA A 42 -6.00 -1.04 11.27
CA ALA A 42 -4.93 -0.08 11.48
C ALA A 42 -3.77 -0.25 10.47
N ILE A 43 -3.68 -1.40 9.79
CA ILE A 43 -2.59 -1.74 8.88
C ILE A 43 -2.92 -1.16 7.50
N SER A 44 -1.93 -0.51 6.87
CA SER A 44 -2.08 -0.01 5.50
C SER A 44 -2.02 -1.16 4.49
N MET A 45 -2.65 -0.97 3.34
CA MET A 45 -2.63 -1.95 2.25
C MET A 45 -1.21 -2.24 1.82
N SER A 46 -0.94 -3.52 1.64
CA SER A 46 0.34 -4.09 1.22
C SER A 46 0.12 -5.03 0.04
N GLN A 47 1.22 -5.53 -0.53
CA GLN A 47 1.17 -6.55 -1.59
C GLN A 47 0.44 -7.83 -1.15
N HIS A 48 0.47 -8.14 0.15
CA HIS A 48 -0.18 -9.31 0.74
C HIS A 48 -1.70 -9.22 0.75
N ASP A 49 -2.27 -8.03 0.53
CA ASP A 49 -3.72 -7.86 0.47
C ASP A 49 -4.32 -8.26 -0.88
N SER A 50 -3.52 -8.76 -1.82
CA SER A 50 -3.96 -9.26 -3.13
C SER A 50 -4.36 -10.76 -3.04
N VAL A 51 -5.67 -11.07 -3.06
CA VAL A 51 -6.19 -12.46 -2.90
C VAL A 51 -5.76 -13.35 -4.07
N GLY A 52 -5.24 -14.56 -3.81
CA GLY A 52 -4.97 -15.56 -4.86
C GLY A 52 -3.92 -15.14 -5.91
N ALA A 53 -3.27 -14.00 -5.72
CA ALA A 53 -2.51 -13.30 -6.75
C ALA A 53 -0.99 -13.52 -6.66
N GLY A 54 -0.51 -14.52 -5.93
CA GLY A 54 0.93 -14.75 -5.75
C GLY A 54 1.70 -14.85 -7.08
N VAL A 55 1.05 -15.37 -8.13
CA VAL A 55 1.59 -15.37 -9.50
C VAL A 55 1.52 -14.00 -10.16
N LEU A 56 0.39 -13.28 -10.06
CA LEU A 56 0.26 -11.92 -10.61
C LEU A 56 1.29 -10.96 -10.01
N ASN A 57 1.49 -11.03 -8.70
CA ASN A 57 2.49 -10.27 -7.96
C ASN A 57 3.90 -10.39 -8.56
N ARG A 58 4.25 -11.54 -9.14
CA ARG A 58 5.55 -11.77 -9.79
C ARG A 58 5.61 -11.38 -11.26
N LEU A 59 4.45 -11.24 -11.91
CA LEU A 59 4.36 -11.01 -13.36
C LEU A 59 4.00 -9.56 -13.72
N VAL A 60 3.47 -8.78 -12.79
CA VAL A 60 3.17 -7.36 -13.01
C VAL A 60 4.39 -6.49 -12.74
N GLY A 61 4.65 -5.56 -13.65
CA GLY A 61 5.73 -4.58 -13.51
C GLY A 61 5.45 -3.48 -12.47
N CYS A 62 4.17 -3.20 -12.20
CA CYS A 62 3.73 -2.24 -11.19
C CYS A 62 2.42 -2.71 -10.55
N MET A 63 2.32 -2.54 -9.23
CA MET A 63 1.13 -2.82 -8.44
C MET A 63 0.68 -1.55 -7.73
N ILE A 64 -0.59 -1.21 -7.92
CA ILE A 64 -1.21 -0.01 -7.39
C ILE A 64 -2.26 -0.41 -6.37
N GLY A 65 -2.09 0.04 -5.13
CA GLY A 65 -3.06 -0.11 -4.07
C GLY A 65 -3.95 1.13 -3.99
N ILE A 66 -5.27 0.92 -3.93
CA ILE A 66 -6.25 2.00 -3.74
C ILE A 66 -7.02 1.71 -2.45
N GLU A 67 -6.81 2.54 -1.44
CA GLU A 67 -7.49 2.45 -0.15
C GLU A 67 -8.54 3.55 0.00
N LYS A 68 -9.78 3.15 0.26
CA LYS A 68 -10.86 4.06 0.64
C LYS A 68 -10.81 4.36 2.14
N LYS A 69 -10.83 5.64 2.50
CA LYS A 69 -10.96 6.14 3.88
C LYS A 69 -12.07 7.19 3.96
N ALA A 70 -12.82 7.19 5.05
CA ALA A 70 -13.73 8.29 5.33
C ALA A 70 -12.90 9.52 5.76
N GLY A 71 -13.08 10.63 5.06
CA GLY A 71 -12.55 11.93 5.45
C GLY A 71 -13.31 12.52 6.63
N ASP A 72 -12.72 13.53 7.28
CA ASP A 72 -13.29 14.17 8.48
C ASP A 72 -14.68 14.80 8.21
N ASN A 73 -14.94 15.19 6.97
CA ASN A 73 -16.21 15.77 6.50
C ASN A 73 -17.22 14.70 6.02
N GLY A 74 -16.93 13.42 6.19
CA GLY A 74 -17.75 12.31 5.68
C GLY A 74 -17.58 12.03 4.19
N GLN A 75 -16.73 12.78 3.48
CA GLN A 75 -16.40 12.52 2.08
C GLN A 75 -15.44 11.33 1.98
N ASP A 76 -15.64 10.47 0.98
CA ASP A 76 -14.72 9.38 0.70
C ASP A 76 -13.43 9.90 0.06
N ILE A 77 -12.29 9.57 0.68
CA ILE A 77 -10.95 9.84 0.17
C ILE A 77 -10.33 8.53 -0.25
N PHE A 78 -9.89 8.47 -1.50
CA PHE A 78 -9.18 7.32 -2.06
C PHE A 78 -7.69 7.61 -2.08
N THR A 79 -6.92 6.86 -1.30
CA THR A 79 -5.45 6.96 -1.25
C THR A 79 -4.84 5.95 -2.21
N VAL A 80 -3.95 6.42 -3.09
CA VAL A 80 -3.29 5.61 -4.12
C VAL A 80 -1.82 5.45 -3.78
N ARG A 81 -1.34 4.21 -3.72
CA ARG A 81 0.04 3.85 -3.35
C ARG A 81 0.66 2.89 -4.36
N SER A 82 1.96 3.04 -4.58
CA SER A 82 2.77 2.01 -5.25
C SER A 82 3.09 0.90 -4.25
N LEU A 83 2.49 -0.27 -4.41
CA LEU A 83 2.75 -1.44 -3.55
C LEU A 83 3.97 -2.24 -4.04
N GLN A 84 4.21 -2.22 -5.34
CA GLN A 84 5.37 -2.84 -5.99
C GLN A 84 5.64 -2.11 -7.30
N SER A 85 6.90 -1.93 -7.65
CA SER A 85 7.29 -1.45 -8.97
C SER A 85 8.68 -2.01 -9.33
N TRP A 86 8.85 -2.46 -10.57
CA TRP A 86 10.16 -2.78 -11.15
C TRP A 86 10.90 -1.51 -11.61
N LEU A 87 10.17 -0.42 -11.79
CA LEU A 87 10.68 0.91 -12.13
C LEU A 87 10.60 1.83 -10.92
N GLN A 88 11.04 3.09 -11.06
CA GLN A 88 10.77 4.11 -10.07
C GLN A 88 9.26 4.21 -9.81
N GLY A 89 8.83 3.95 -8.58
CA GLY A 89 7.44 4.09 -8.18
C GLY A 89 6.99 5.55 -8.22
N PHE A 90 5.67 5.77 -8.23
CA PHE A 90 5.10 7.11 -8.08
C PHE A 90 4.87 7.44 -6.60
N SER A 91 4.95 8.73 -6.27
CA SER A 91 4.64 9.24 -4.93
C SER A 91 3.18 9.02 -4.57
N THR A 92 2.92 8.77 -3.30
CA THR A 92 1.55 8.59 -2.82
C THR A 92 0.69 9.81 -3.15
N PHE A 93 -0.50 9.60 -3.72
CA PHE A 93 -1.48 10.66 -3.96
C PHE A 93 -2.86 10.24 -3.49
N SER A 94 -3.81 11.16 -3.46
CA SER A 94 -5.21 10.85 -3.15
C SER A 94 -6.16 11.49 -4.15
N TYR A 95 -7.38 10.99 -4.18
CA TYR A 95 -8.46 11.65 -4.92
C TYR A 95 -9.79 11.54 -4.18
N THR A 96 -10.68 12.48 -4.48
CA THR A 96 -12.10 12.41 -4.11
C THR A 96 -12.95 12.34 -5.38
N LEU A 97 -14.14 11.75 -5.25
CA LEU A 97 -15.15 11.73 -6.30
C LEU A 97 -16.34 12.56 -5.83
N GLU A 98 -16.80 13.47 -6.69
CA GLU A 98 -17.94 14.33 -6.44
C GLU A 98 -18.89 14.25 -7.63
N ASP A 99 -20.15 13.92 -7.37
CA ASP A 99 -21.19 13.94 -8.39
C ASP A 99 -21.53 15.39 -8.72
N GLU A 100 -21.52 15.73 -10.00
CA GLU A 100 -21.87 17.04 -10.51
C GLU A 100 -22.93 16.95 -11.59
N THR A 101 -23.75 18.00 -11.68
CA THR A 101 -24.76 18.14 -12.72
C THR A 101 -24.51 19.46 -13.44
N ASP A 102 -24.41 19.42 -14.77
CA ASP A 102 -24.27 20.65 -15.55
C ASP A 102 -25.60 21.42 -15.65
N GLU A 103 -25.55 22.64 -16.19
CA GLU A 103 -26.75 23.49 -16.37
C GLU A 103 -27.83 22.85 -17.27
N ALA A 104 -27.45 21.84 -18.07
CA ALA A 104 -28.35 21.08 -18.94
C ALA A 104 -28.91 19.80 -18.26
N GLY A 105 -28.61 19.57 -16.99
CA GLY A 105 -29.08 18.41 -16.23
C GLY A 105 -28.28 17.12 -16.48
N ARG A 106 -27.11 17.19 -17.13
CA ARG A 106 -26.26 16.01 -17.36
C ARG A 106 -25.37 15.75 -16.16
N GLU A 107 -25.44 14.53 -15.65
CA GLU A 107 -24.65 14.04 -14.53
C GLU A 107 -23.25 13.61 -14.99
N TRP A 108 -22.24 13.95 -14.20
CA TRP A 108 -20.86 13.50 -14.37
C TRP A 108 -20.13 13.47 -13.04
N VAL A 109 -19.05 12.69 -12.95
CA VAL A 109 -18.26 12.56 -11.72
C VAL A 109 -16.98 13.37 -11.86
N ARG A 110 -16.79 14.36 -11.00
CA ARG A 110 -15.53 15.10 -10.89
C ARG A 110 -14.56 14.32 -10.01
N MET A 111 -13.38 14.03 -10.55
CA MET A 111 -12.25 13.51 -9.78
C MET A 111 -11.31 14.66 -9.42
N LYS A 112 -11.19 14.97 -8.12
CA LYS A 112 -10.20 15.93 -7.62
C LYS A 112 -8.98 15.17 -7.13
N ILE A 113 -7.81 15.44 -7.71
CA ILE A 113 -6.56 14.75 -7.38
C ILE A 113 -5.70 15.66 -6.50
N ASP A 114 -5.26 15.14 -5.36
CA ASP A 114 -4.27 15.76 -4.47
C ASP A 114 -2.97 14.97 -4.57
N LEU A 115 -1.95 15.57 -5.18
CA LEU A 115 -0.63 14.98 -5.39
C LEU A 115 0.27 15.06 -4.16
N THR A 116 -0.13 15.81 -3.14
CA THR A 116 0.61 15.98 -1.90
C THR A 116 -0.34 15.84 -0.71
N PRO A 117 -0.96 14.65 -0.54
CA PRO A 117 -1.98 14.51 0.47
C PRO A 117 -1.36 14.75 1.84
N ALA A 118 -1.98 15.63 2.62
CA ALA A 118 -1.60 15.84 4.00
C ALA A 118 -1.97 14.60 4.84
N PHE A 119 -1.14 13.56 4.75
CA PHE A 119 -1.20 12.40 5.64
C PHE A 119 -0.75 12.76 7.07
N ASP A 120 -0.10 13.92 7.23
CA ASP A 120 0.80 14.22 8.34
C ASP A 120 0.14 15.05 9.46
N LYS A 121 -1.11 14.75 9.82
CA LYS A 121 -1.79 15.51 10.89
C LYS A 121 -1.08 15.39 12.24
N ASN A 122 -0.30 14.32 12.44
CA ASN A 122 0.49 14.09 13.64
C ASN A 122 1.78 13.32 13.33
N ALA A 123 2.70 13.29 14.31
CA ALA A 123 4.00 12.63 14.17
C ALA A 123 3.89 11.12 13.86
N LYS A 124 2.82 10.45 14.30
CA LYS A 124 2.60 9.03 14.01
C LYS A 124 2.34 8.82 12.52
N ASP A 125 1.45 9.62 11.95
CA ASP A 125 1.06 9.46 10.55
C ASP A 125 2.20 9.86 9.60
N HIS A 126 2.97 10.91 9.93
CA HIS A 126 4.15 11.30 9.18
C HIS A 126 5.24 10.21 9.18
N ILE A 127 5.57 9.66 10.36
CA ILE A 127 6.53 8.55 10.47
C ILE A 127 6.04 7.32 9.70
N LYS A 128 4.75 7.00 9.80
CA LYS A 128 4.16 5.88 9.06
C LYS A 128 4.26 6.08 7.56
N HIS A 129 3.94 7.28 7.06
CA HIS A 129 4.07 7.62 5.65
C HIS A 129 5.51 7.42 5.16
N ILE A 130 6.48 7.99 5.88
CA ILE A 130 7.91 7.87 5.55
C ILE A 130 8.38 6.43 5.55
N ILE A 131 7.92 5.60 6.50
CA ILE A 131 8.25 4.17 6.52
C ILE A 131 7.72 3.48 5.25
N MET A 132 6.45 3.70 4.92
CA MET A 132 5.81 3.04 3.77
C MET A 132 6.38 3.50 2.42
N GLU A 133 6.87 4.73 2.30
CA GLU A 133 7.48 5.21 1.05
C GLU A 133 8.93 4.74 0.85
N ASN A 134 9.67 4.50 1.94
CA ASN A 134 11.11 4.25 1.86
C ASN A 134 11.52 2.78 2.10
N TYR A 135 10.62 1.97 2.67
CA TYR A 135 10.92 0.59 3.05
C TYR A 135 9.84 -0.36 2.53
N ALA A 136 10.26 -1.33 1.72
CA ALA A 136 9.42 -2.44 1.30
C ALA A 136 9.26 -3.48 2.42
N ASP A 137 8.27 -4.37 2.28
CA ASP A 137 8.00 -5.46 3.22
C ASP A 137 9.27 -6.27 3.52
N GLY A 138 9.53 -6.51 4.80
CA GLY A 138 10.72 -7.21 5.29
C GLY A 138 12.04 -6.44 5.25
N LYS A 139 12.12 -5.28 4.59
CA LYS A 139 13.32 -4.44 4.62
C LYS A 139 13.48 -3.81 5.99
N SER A 140 14.62 -4.05 6.62
CA SER A 140 14.91 -3.52 7.95
C SER A 140 15.35 -2.06 7.91
N PHE A 141 14.99 -1.33 8.96
CA PHE A 141 15.40 0.04 9.20
C PHE A 141 15.63 0.28 10.69
N THR A 142 16.39 1.33 10.99
CA THR A 142 16.67 1.76 12.35
C THR A 142 15.85 3.00 12.69
N ARG A 143 15.78 3.29 14.00
CA ARG A 143 15.23 4.56 14.46
C ARG A 143 15.98 5.77 13.88
N GLN A 144 17.30 5.66 13.77
CA GLN A 144 18.14 6.74 13.26
C GLN A 144 17.79 7.06 11.80
N ASP A 145 17.49 6.05 11.00
CA ASP A 145 17.10 6.27 9.60
C ASP A 145 15.80 7.08 9.52
N ILE A 146 14.81 6.76 10.36
CA ILE A 146 13.56 7.51 10.43
C ILE A 146 13.79 8.93 10.94
N MET A 147 14.66 9.13 11.92
CA MET A 147 15.01 10.47 12.40
C MET A 147 15.66 11.31 11.28
N ASN A 148 16.54 10.70 10.48
CA ASN A 148 17.19 11.39 9.37
C ASN A 148 16.20 11.78 8.26
N LEU A 149 15.18 10.94 8.01
CA LEU A 149 14.17 11.19 6.98
C LEU A 149 13.09 12.19 7.45
N THR A 150 12.74 12.18 8.73
CA THR A 150 11.63 12.99 9.28
C THR A 150 12.08 14.28 9.97
N GLY A 151 13.35 14.38 10.39
CA GLY A 151 13.85 15.45 11.25
C GLY A 151 13.27 15.45 12.68
N LEU A 152 12.51 14.41 13.06
CA LEU A 152 11.86 14.34 14.37
C LEU A 152 12.81 13.89 15.49
N SER A 153 12.45 14.26 16.73
CA SER A 153 13.24 13.92 17.91
C SER A 153 13.28 12.40 18.18
N HIS A 154 14.36 11.94 18.81
CA HIS A 154 14.50 10.54 19.21
C HIS A 154 13.33 10.04 20.06
N THR A 155 12.83 10.87 20.99
CA THR A 155 11.72 10.51 21.87
C THR A 155 10.42 10.34 21.08
N SER A 156 10.11 11.28 20.18
CA SER A 156 8.93 11.22 19.32
C SER A 156 8.93 9.98 18.44
N VAL A 157 10.04 9.72 17.75
CA VAL A 157 10.18 8.53 16.89
C VAL A 157 10.09 7.24 17.72
N SER A 158 10.73 7.20 18.90
CA SER A 158 10.69 6.03 19.78
C SER A 158 9.28 5.67 20.25
N GLN A 159 8.49 6.68 20.64
CA GLN A 159 7.12 6.48 21.09
C GLN A 159 6.24 5.94 19.96
N VAL A 160 6.35 6.53 18.78
CA VAL A 160 5.58 6.09 17.60
C VAL A 160 5.95 4.67 17.19
N LEU A 161 7.24 4.36 17.04
CA LEU A 161 7.68 3.01 16.67
C LEU A 161 7.25 1.97 17.73
N LYS A 162 7.26 2.33 19.02
CA LYS A 162 6.77 1.44 20.08
C LYS A 162 5.27 1.17 19.94
N VAL A 163 4.47 2.18 19.63
CA VAL A 163 3.03 2.03 19.38
C VAL A 163 2.78 1.17 18.15
N MET A 164 3.50 1.40 17.06
CA MET A 164 3.36 0.62 15.81
C MET A 164 3.78 -0.84 15.96
N VAL A 165 4.79 -1.12 16.79
CA VAL A 165 5.12 -2.51 17.17
C VAL A 165 4.01 -3.12 18.04
N GLY A 166 3.47 -2.34 18.98
CA GLY A 166 2.37 -2.79 19.84
C GLY A 166 1.06 -3.06 19.08
N SER A 167 0.81 -2.37 17.97
CA SER A 167 -0.34 -2.59 17.09
C SER A 167 -0.11 -3.67 16.03
N GLY A 168 1.09 -4.23 15.93
CA GLY A 168 1.45 -5.23 14.91
C GLY A 168 1.73 -4.64 13.52
N GLU A 169 1.74 -3.32 13.37
CA GLU A 169 2.10 -2.64 12.10
C GLU A 169 3.59 -2.81 11.76
N LEU A 170 4.44 -3.02 12.77
CA LEU A 170 5.88 -3.26 12.62
C LEU A 170 6.33 -4.46 13.46
N SER A 171 7.33 -5.19 12.97
CA SER A 171 8.10 -6.13 13.77
C SER A 171 9.40 -5.49 14.24
N ALA A 172 9.84 -5.82 15.46
CA ALA A 172 11.11 -5.36 15.99
C ALA A 172 12.03 -6.53 16.33
N SER A 173 13.31 -6.40 15.99
CA SER A 173 14.34 -7.41 16.27
C SER A 173 15.61 -6.77 16.84
N GLY A 174 16.38 -7.56 17.58
CA GLY A 174 17.63 -7.13 18.20
C GLY A 174 17.50 -6.53 19.61
N SER A 175 18.65 -6.20 20.20
CA SER A 175 18.75 -5.58 21.54
C SER A 175 18.67 -4.05 21.47
N THR A 176 18.60 -3.38 22.62
CA THR A 176 18.47 -1.90 22.72
C THR A 176 19.45 -1.12 21.84
N ARG A 177 20.68 -1.61 21.66
CA ARG A 177 21.74 -0.94 20.86
C ARG A 177 21.61 -1.18 19.35
N ASN A 178 21.11 -2.36 18.95
CA ASN A 178 21.02 -2.78 17.56
C ASN A 178 19.56 -3.04 17.16
N LYS A 179 18.62 -2.26 17.72
CA LYS A 179 17.20 -2.49 17.51
C LYS A 179 16.83 -2.07 16.09
N THR A 180 16.38 -3.03 15.31
CA THR A 180 15.86 -2.80 13.96
C THR A 180 14.37 -3.07 13.92
N PHE A 181 13.72 -2.44 12.96
CA PHE A 181 12.29 -2.54 12.70
C PHE A 181 12.10 -2.94 11.25
N CYS A 182 11.03 -3.67 10.94
CA CYS A 182 10.61 -3.93 9.58
C CYS A 182 9.09 -3.97 9.51
N ILE A 183 8.55 -3.74 8.31
CA ILE A 183 7.16 -4.07 8.01
C ILE A 183 7.09 -5.61 7.95
N PRO A 184 6.27 -6.26 8.79
CA PRO A 184 6.21 -7.72 8.84
C PRO A 184 5.77 -8.29 7.50
N PHE A 185 6.34 -9.45 7.13
CA PHE A 185 5.74 -10.28 6.09
C PHE A 185 4.41 -10.81 6.63
N ASN A 186 3.31 -10.55 5.93
CA ASN A 186 2.07 -11.29 6.16
C ASN A 186 2.23 -12.69 5.55
N VAL A 187 2.93 -13.55 6.27
CA VAL A 187 2.86 -15.00 6.03
C VAL A 187 1.69 -15.49 6.87
N GLU A 188 0.53 -15.69 6.25
CA GLU A 188 -0.45 -16.58 6.86
C GLU A 188 0.23 -17.96 6.96
N ASP A 189 0.45 -18.42 8.21
CA ASP A 189 0.87 -19.78 8.55
C ASP A 189 -0.29 -20.75 8.18
N ASP A 190 -0.53 -20.93 6.88
CA ASP A 190 -1.47 -21.93 6.36
C ASP A 190 -0.82 -23.32 6.22
N PHE A 191 0.37 -23.52 6.79
CA PHE A 191 1.07 -24.82 6.75
C PHE A 191 0.80 -25.74 7.96
N LEU A 192 -0.11 -25.37 8.86
CA LEU A 192 -0.53 -26.23 9.97
C LEU A 192 -2.05 -26.15 10.15
N ASN A 193 -2.80 -26.81 9.26
CA ASN A 193 -4.06 -27.53 9.57
C ASN A 193 -4.37 -28.54 8.46
#